data_AF-A0A0F9E9V3-F1
#
_entry.id   AF-A0A0F9E9V3-F1
#
_cell.length_a   1.000
_cell.length_b   1.000
_cell.length_c   1.000
_cell.angle_alpha   90.00
_cell.angle_beta   90.00
_cell.angle_gamma   90.00
#
_symmetry.space_group_name_H-M   'P 1'
#
loop_
_entity.id
_entity.type
_entity.pdbx_description
1 polymer ?
#
loop_
_entity_poly.entity_id
_entity_poly.type
_entity_poly.pdbx_seq_one_letter_code
_entity_poly.pdbx_strand_id
1 'polypeptide(L)'
;MPKKVFKLMPWQRKFFLSKAKFPCLISAWGTGKTMTGIMKGLALSTKYHNNLGLICRKTFKSLQKSTIKDFERYTKLKVSPSKQEIIIPGTDSTIMFAHAENPGDLWESVQNINLGWFLIEQAEELDSADVFDMLRGRMRRVLTPQKAVQRKLIELGVL
;
A
#
# COMPACT_ATOMS: atom_id res chain seq x y z
N MET A 1 -19.27 -8.50 15.67
CA MET A 1 -19.23 -8.69 14.20
C MET A 1 -18.28 -9.83 13.87
N PRO A 2 -18.63 -10.75 12.95
CA PRO A 2 -17.71 -11.82 12.56
C PRO A 2 -16.45 -11.24 11.91
N LYS A 3 -15.27 -11.68 12.36
CA LYS A 3 -14.00 -11.34 11.70
C LYS A 3 -14.03 -11.92 10.29
N LYS A 4 -13.98 -11.06 9.26
CA LYS A 4 -13.75 -11.52 7.89
C LYS A 4 -12.34 -12.11 7.82
N VAL A 5 -12.24 -13.40 7.56
CA VAL A 5 -10.97 -14.10 7.36
C VAL A 5 -10.66 -14.08 5.87
N PHE A 6 -9.60 -13.38 5.47
CA PHE A 6 -9.09 -13.42 4.11
C PHE A 6 -8.29 -14.70 3.89
N LYS A 7 -8.87 -15.66 3.16
CA LYS A 7 -8.19 -16.91 2.80
C LYS A 7 -7.33 -16.68 1.55
N LEU A 8 -6.02 -16.52 1.76
CA LEU A 8 -5.06 -16.35 0.67
C LEU A 8 -4.70 -17.71 0.06
N MET A 9 -4.60 -17.75 -1.27
CA MET A 9 -3.98 -18.86 -1.99
C MET A 9 -2.47 -18.95 -1.65
N PRO A 10 -1.82 -20.11 -1.82
CA PRO A 10 -0.41 -20.28 -1.46
C PRO A 10 0.52 -19.22 -2.08
N TRP A 11 0.32 -18.87 -3.35
CA TRP A 11 1.12 -17.84 -4.04
C TRP A 11 0.81 -16.41 -3.56
N GLN A 12 -0.46 -16.09 -3.26
CA GLN A 12 -0.85 -14.80 -2.66
C GLN A 12 -0.20 -14.66 -1.28
N ARG A 13 -0.21 -15.74 -0.48
CA ARG A 13 0.44 -15.79 0.83
C ARG A 13 1.95 -15.59 0.70
N LYS A 14 2.61 -16.22 -0.28
CA LYS A 14 4.05 -16.04 -0.56
C LYS A 14 4.37 -14.57 -0.82
N PHE A 15 3.59 -13.89 -1.65
CA PHE A 15 3.77 -12.46 -1.90
C PHE A 15 3.46 -11.61 -0.66
N PHE A 16 2.34 -11.86 0.01
CA PHE A 16 1.91 -11.13 1.20
C PHE A 16 2.98 -11.15 2.30
N LEU A 17 3.56 -12.33 2.56
CA LEU A 17 4.60 -12.55 3.57
C LEU A 17 6.03 -12.28 3.08
N SER A 18 6.23 -11.98 1.79
CA SER A 18 7.57 -11.75 1.23
C SER A 18 8.26 -10.59 1.95
N LYS A 19 9.51 -10.83 2.36
CA LYS A 19 10.43 -9.85 2.97
C LYS A 19 11.32 -9.15 1.96
N ALA A 20 11.22 -9.49 0.66
CA ALA A 20 11.95 -8.79 -0.38
C ALA A 20 11.63 -7.28 -0.33
N LYS A 21 12.62 -6.43 -0.61
CA LYS A 21 12.46 -4.96 -0.54
C LYS A 21 11.42 -4.44 -1.54
N PHE A 22 11.43 -4.99 -2.76
CA PHE A 22 10.50 -4.64 -3.84
C PHE A 22 9.92 -5.92 -4.46
N PRO A 23 8.95 -6.59 -3.79
CA PRO A 23 8.34 -7.79 -4.34
C PRO A 23 7.37 -7.41 -5.47
N CYS A 24 7.41 -8.16 -6.57
CA CYS A 24 6.44 -8.05 -7.66
C CYS A 24 5.46 -9.23 -7.63
N LEU A 25 4.21 -8.99 -8.02
CA LEU A 25 3.17 -10.02 -8.13
C LEU A 25 2.56 -10.01 -9.54
N ILE A 26 2.98 -10.96 -10.36
CA ILE A 26 2.48 -11.15 -11.73
C ILE A 26 1.58 -12.39 -11.75
N SER A 27 0.38 -12.27 -12.34
CA SER A 27 -0.54 -13.41 -12.57
C SER A 27 -1.65 -13.02 -13.55
N ALA A 28 -2.50 -13.97 -13.94
CA ALA A 28 -3.63 -13.75 -14.86
C ALA A 28 -4.73 -12.83 -14.30
N TRP A 29 -5.58 -12.29 -15.17
CA TRP A 29 -6.68 -11.39 -14.79
C TRP A 29 -7.66 -12.06 -13.82
N GLY A 30 -8.25 -11.30 -12.89
CA GLY A 30 -9.26 -11.82 -11.95
C GLY A 30 -8.73 -12.69 -10.79
N THR A 31 -7.41 -12.82 -10.61
CA THR A 31 -6.81 -13.70 -9.59
C THR A 31 -6.65 -13.09 -8.19
N GLY A 32 -7.07 -11.83 -7.99
CA GLY A 32 -6.97 -11.14 -6.70
C GLY A 32 -5.60 -10.52 -6.39
N LYS A 33 -4.81 -10.15 -7.41
CA LYS A 33 -3.55 -9.41 -7.23
C LYS A 33 -3.74 -8.09 -6.49
N THR A 34 -4.67 -7.27 -6.98
CA THR A 34 -5.03 -5.96 -6.43
C THR A 34 -5.41 -6.08 -4.95
N MET A 35 -6.30 -7.02 -4.63
CA MET A 35 -6.67 -7.32 -3.24
C MET A 35 -5.43 -7.67 -2.40
N THR A 36 -4.57 -8.56 -2.88
CA THR A 36 -3.39 -9.00 -2.12
C THR A 36 -2.40 -7.84 -1.87
N GLY A 37 -2.18 -7.00 -2.88
CA GLY A 37 -1.36 -5.77 -2.77
C GLY A 37 -1.93 -4.79 -1.76
N ILE A 38 -3.23 -4.47 -1.86
CA ILE A 38 -3.94 -3.58 -0.93
C ILE A 38 -3.86 -4.10 0.50
N MET A 39 -4.13 -5.39 0.71
CA MET A 39 -4.10 -5.98 2.04
C MET A 39 -2.69 -5.97 2.65
N LYS A 40 -1.64 -6.16 1.83
CA LYS A 40 -0.25 -6.05 2.29
C LYS A 40 0.06 -4.61 2.71
N GLY A 41 -0.30 -3.63 1.90
CA GLY A 41 -0.14 -2.21 2.23
C GLY A 41 -0.87 -1.82 3.51
N LEU A 42 -2.14 -2.20 3.64
CA LEU A 42 -2.93 -1.97 4.86
C LEU A 42 -2.28 -2.62 6.09
N ALA A 43 -1.80 -3.87 5.97
CA ALA A 43 -1.12 -4.55 7.07
C ALA A 43 0.17 -3.83 7.49
N LEU A 44 0.94 -3.26 6.56
CA LEU A 44 2.11 -2.43 6.87
C LEU A 44 1.71 -1.13 7.57
N SER A 45 0.64 -0.47 7.12
CA SER A 45 0.14 0.75 7.76
C SER A 45 -0.45 0.49 9.15
N THR A 46 -1.04 -0.68 9.40
CA THR A 46 -1.50 -1.07 10.74
C THR A 46 -0.37 -1.52 11.65
N LYS A 47 0.68 -2.16 11.11
CA LYS A 47 1.76 -2.73 11.92
C LYS A 47 2.75 -1.68 12.41
N TYR A 48 3.00 -0.64 11.60
CA TYR A 48 3.99 0.40 11.91
C TYR A 48 3.30 1.72 12.27
N HIS A 49 3.83 2.40 13.27
CA HIS A 49 3.42 3.72 13.73
C HIS A 49 3.88 4.79 12.75
N ASN A 50 3.08 5.85 12.62
CA ASN A 50 3.30 6.98 11.72
C ASN A 50 3.80 6.49 10.36
N ASN A 51 3.16 5.50 9.75
CA ASN A 51 3.57 4.99 8.46
C ASN A 51 2.92 5.82 7.34
N LEU A 52 3.62 6.03 6.23
CA LEU A 52 3.06 6.65 5.04
C LEU A 52 3.18 5.68 3.87
N GLY A 53 2.02 5.20 3.44
CA GLY A 53 1.84 4.37 2.27
C GLY A 53 1.40 5.18 1.07
N LEU A 54 1.77 4.72 -0.13
CA LEU A 54 1.26 5.24 -1.39
C LEU A 54 0.72 4.11 -2.25
N ILE A 55 -0.47 4.30 -2.82
CA ILE A 55 -0.98 3.47 -3.90
C ILE A 55 -1.09 4.34 -5.14
N CYS A 56 -0.37 3.99 -6.20
CA CYS A 56 -0.46 4.72 -7.46
C CYS A 56 -0.95 3.84 -8.61
N ARG A 57 -1.52 4.51 -9.62
CA ARG A 57 -2.05 3.93 -10.85
C ARG A 57 -1.69 4.87 -12.00
N LYS A 58 -1.57 4.38 -13.24
CA LYS A 58 -1.21 5.23 -14.40
C LYS A 58 -2.09 6.48 -14.47
N THR A 59 -3.38 6.35 -14.74
CA THR A 59 -4.26 7.51 -14.90
C THR A 59 -5.15 7.77 -13.68
N PHE A 60 -5.50 9.04 -13.48
CA PHE A 60 -6.42 9.47 -12.42
C PHE A 60 -7.80 8.79 -12.54
N LYS A 61 -8.31 8.69 -13.77
CA LYS A 61 -9.59 8.03 -14.07
C LYS A 61 -9.57 6.56 -13.65
N SER A 62 -8.49 5.84 -13.95
CA SER A 62 -8.34 4.45 -13.51
C SER A 62 -8.22 4.35 -12.00
N LEU A 63 -7.41 5.21 -11.37
CA LEU A 63 -7.26 5.26 -9.90
C LEU A 63 -8.62 5.39 -9.19
N GLN A 64 -9.45 6.35 -9.62
CA GLN A 64 -10.76 6.58 -9.01
C GLN A 64 -11.77 5.47 -9.32
N LYS A 65 -11.81 4.98 -10.56
CA LYS A 65 -12.84 4.02 -11.00
C LYS A 65 -12.56 2.58 -10.60
N SER A 66 -11.30 2.20 -10.37
CA SER A 66 -10.92 0.85 -9.96
C SER A 66 -10.22 0.83 -8.61
N THR A 67 -8.98 1.31 -8.52
CA THR A 67 -8.09 1.07 -7.37
C THR A 67 -8.65 1.60 -6.05
N ILE A 68 -9.18 2.82 -6.03
CA ILE A 68 -9.85 3.38 -4.83
C ILE A 68 -11.10 2.56 -4.51
N LYS A 69 -11.95 2.25 -5.49
CA LYS A 69 -13.17 1.44 -5.25
C LYS A 69 -12.84 0.05 -4.72
N ASP A 70 -11.80 -0.59 -5.22
CA ASP A 70 -11.32 -1.88 -4.74
C ASP A 70 -10.77 -1.77 -3.32
N PHE A 71 -9.99 -0.73 -3.03
CA PHE A 71 -9.54 -0.44 -1.67
C PHE A 71 -10.73 -0.32 -0.72
N GLU A 72 -11.72 0.51 -1.02
CA GLU A 72 -12.90 0.67 -0.17
C GLU A 72 -13.73 -0.62 -0.08
N ARG A 73 -13.83 -1.37 -1.18
CA ARG A 73 -14.59 -2.63 -1.23
C ARG A 73 -13.99 -3.67 -0.30
N TYR A 74 -12.67 -3.86 -0.36
CA TYR A 74 -11.96 -4.89 0.40
C TYR A 74 -11.77 -4.50 1.86
N THR A 75 -11.44 -3.24 2.12
CA THR A 75 -11.10 -2.77 3.47
C THR A 75 -12.29 -2.21 4.25
N LYS A 76 -13.38 -1.81 3.56
CA LYS A 76 -14.50 -1.03 4.10
C LYS A 76 -14.13 0.36 4.62
N LEU A 77 -12.90 0.79 4.35
CA LEU A 77 -12.41 2.10 4.71
C LEU A 77 -12.68 3.09 3.58
N LYS A 78 -13.16 4.29 3.91
CA LYS A 78 -13.51 5.32 2.92
C LYS A 78 -12.34 6.27 2.69
N VAL A 79 -11.96 6.43 1.42
CA VAL A 79 -10.90 7.36 1.02
C VAL A 79 -11.50 8.75 0.88
N SER A 80 -10.81 9.77 1.40
CA SER A 80 -11.24 11.16 1.22
C SER A 80 -11.22 11.52 -0.27
N PRO A 81 -12.35 11.88 -0.90
CA PRO A 81 -12.36 12.23 -2.32
C PRO A 81 -11.56 13.51 -2.62
N SER A 82 -11.54 14.46 -1.69
CA SER A 82 -10.85 15.74 -1.84
C SER A 82 -9.34 15.62 -1.61
N LYS A 83 -8.92 14.84 -0.61
CA LYS A 83 -7.50 14.70 -0.27
C LYS A 83 -6.81 13.51 -0.93
N GLN A 84 -7.58 12.55 -1.44
CA GLN A 84 -7.07 11.27 -1.97
C GLN A 84 -6.18 10.53 -0.98
N GLU A 85 -6.57 10.57 0.29
CA GLU A 85 -5.86 9.89 1.36
C GLU A 85 -6.82 9.34 2.40
N ILE A 86 -6.29 8.48 3.25
CA ILE A 86 -6.98 7.97 4.43
C ILE A 86 -6.02 7.77 5.59
N ILE A 87 -6.44 8.20 6.79
CA ILE A 87 -5.78 7.84 8.05
C ILE A 87 -6.35 6.48 8.50
N ILE A 88 -5.48 5.51 8.76
CA ILE A 88 -5.88 4.16 9.11
C ILE A 88 -6.47 4.13 10.54
N PRO A 89 -7.74 3.72 10.72
CA PRO A 89 -8.39 3.74 12.02
C PRO A 89 -7.62 2.96 13.09
N GLY A 90 -7.53 3.54 14.29
CA GLY A 90 -6.77 2.97 15.41
C GLY A 90 -5.25 3.12 15.28
N THR A 91 -4.78 3.89 14.30
CA THR A 91 -3.38 4.23 14.09
C THR A 91 -3.24 5.70 13.70
N ASP A 92 -2.01 6.13 13.50
CA ASP A 92 -1.61 7.43 12.97
C ASP A 92 -0.95 7.30 11.58
N SER A 93 -1.11 6.16 10.92
CA SER A 93 -0.59 5.92 9.58
C SER A 93 -1.54 6.44 8.51
N THR A 94 -1.00 6.95 7.41
CA THR A 94 -1.74 7.46 6.26
C THR A 94 -1.46 6.62 5.01
N ILE A 95 -2.47 6.40 4.19
CA ILE A 95 -2.32 5.88 2.82
C ILE A 95 -2.79 6.96 1.85
N MET A 96 -1.89 7.41 0.98
CA MET A 96 -2.17 8.33 -0.12
C MET A 96 -2.48 7.56 -1.41
N PHE A 97 -3.25 8.18 -2.29
CA PHE A 97 -3.58 7.70 -3.62
C PHE A 97 -3.16 8.77 -4.63
N ALA A 98 -2.37 8.38 -5.62
CA ALA A 98 -1.89 9.30 -6.65
C ALA A 98 -1.93 8.66 -8.04
N HIS A 99 -2.01 9.47 -9.08
CA HIS A 99 -1.85 9.00 -10.45
C HIS A 99 -0.40 9.22 -10.91
N ALA A 100 0.02 8.50 -11.95
CA ALA A 100 1.39 8.46 -12.44
C ALA A 100 1.40 8.52 -13.98
N GLU A 101 0.50 9.32 -14.55
CA GLU A 101 0.30 9.41 -16.01
C GLU A 101 1.51 10.06 -16.64
N ASN A 102 2.00 11.15 -16.03
CA ASN A 102 3.32 11.69 -16.27
C ASN A 102 4.15 11.65 -14.97
N PRO A 103 5.48 11.48 -15.04
CA PRO A 103 6.34 11.51 -13.85
C PRO A 103 6.22 12.82 -13.05
N GLY A 104 5.94 13.95 -13.70
CA GLY A 104 5.74 15.24 -13.06
C GLY A 104 4.55 15.28 -12.09
N ASP A 105 3.41 14.71 -12.49
CA ASP A 105 2.17 14.68 -11.68
C ASP A 105 2.39 13.92 -10.37
N LEU A 106 3.09 12.79 -10.46
CA LEU A 106 3.45 11.99 -9.30
C LEU A 106 4.53 12.70 -8.46
N TRP A 107 5.50 13.35 -9.12
CA TRP A 107 6.56 14.09 -8.45
C TRP A 107 5.99 15.17 -7.51
N GLU A 108 5.04 15.98 -7.96
CA GLU A 108 4.38 17.00 -7.11
C GLU A 108 3.79 16.39 -5.83
N SER A 109 3.23 15.19 -5.94
CA SER A 109 2.62 14.47 -4.82
C SER A 109 3.65 13.86 -3.85
N VAL A 110 4.87 13.55 -4.32
CA VAL A 110 5.86 12.77 -3.56
C VAL A 110 7.21 13.46 -3.34
N GLN A 111 7.38 14.70 -3.82
CA GLN A 111 8.68 15.41 -3.81
C GLN A 111 9.26 15.58 -2.40
N ASN A 112 8.41 15.79 -1.40
CA ASN A 112 8.85 16.12 -0.04
C ASN A 112 8.42 15.08 1.00
N ILE A 113 8.00 13.89 0.56
CA ILE A 113 7.55 12.84 1.48
C ILE A 113 8.61 11.74 1.64
N ASN A 114 8.63 11.14 2.82
CA ASN A 114 9.34 9.90 3.09
C ASN A 114 8.33 8.77 3.19
N LEU A 115 8.38 7.84 2.23
CA LEU A 115 7.49 6.69 2.17
C LEU A 115 8.01 5.54 3.03
N GLY A 116 7.09 4.83 3.67
CA GLY A 116 7.36 3.55 4.32
C GLY A 116 7.00 2.34 3.45
N TRP A 117 6.10 2.52 2.48
CA TRP A 117 5.84 1.56 1.41
C TRP A 117 5.12 2.24 0.24
N PHE A 118 5.17 1.60 -0.94
CA PHE A 118 4.33 1.96 -2.07
C PHE A 118 3.81 0.72 -2.80
N LEU A 119 2.72 0.90 -3.55
CA LEU A 119 2.16 -0.06 -4.49
C LEU A 119 1.93 0.66 -5.82
N ILE A 120 2.59 0.17 -6.88
CA ILE A 120 2.28 0.56 -8.26
C ILE A 120 1.28 -0.46 -8.80
N GLU A 121 0.05 -0.04 -9.01
CA GLU A 121 -1.00 -0.93 -9.50
C GLU A 121 -1.05 -0.99 -11.02
N GLN A 122 -1.17 -2.22 -11.55
CA GLN A 122 -0.98 -2.60 -12.95
C GLN A 122 0.22 -1.87 -13.58
N ALA A 123 1.39 -2.08 -12.98
CA ALA A 123 2.65 -1.44 -13.35
C ALA A 123 3.04 -1.72 -14.82
N GLU A 124 2.54 -2.81 -15.40
CA GLU A 124 2.73 -3.17 -16.81
C GLU A 124 2.15 -2.14 -17.81
N GLU A 125 1.29 -1.21 -17.35
CA GLU A 125 0.77 -0.15 -18.20
C GLU A 125 1.67 1.09 -18.25
N LEU A 126 2.64 1.21 -17.34
CA LEU A 126 3.57 2.34 -17.33
C LEU A 126 4.56 2.22 -18.49
N ASP A 127 4.91 3.36 -19.07
CA ASP A 127 5.75 3.40 -20.28
C ASP A 127 7.25 3.29 -19.96
N SER A 128 7.66 3.52 -18.70
CA SER A 128 9.05 3.46 -18.24
C SER A 128 9.17 3.04 -16.77
N ALA A 129 10.41 2.82 -16.32
CA ALA A 129 10.74 2.52 -14.93
C ALA A 129 10.82 3.78 -14.03
N ASP A 130 10.66 4.99 -14.58
CA ASP A 130 10.95 6.24 -13.87
C ASP A 130 10.10 6.42 -12.60
N VAL A 131 8.83 6.01 -12.68
CA VAL A 131 7.92 6.00 -11.53
C VAL A 131 8.47 5.12 -10.41
N PHE A 132 8.95 3.92 -10.75
CA PHE A 132 9.53 3.01 -9.77
C PHE A 132 10.81 3.58 -9.17
N ASP A 133 11.72 4.12 -9.99
CA ASP A 133 12.99 4.66 -9.51
C ASP A 133 12.81 5.89 -8.62
N MET A 134 11.89 6.78 -8.98
CA MET A 134 11.50 7.91 -8.14
C MET A 134 10.96 7.44 -6.79
N LEU A 135 9.97 6.53 -6.78
CA LEU A 135 9.36 6.03 -5.54
C LEU A 135 10.36 5.27 -4.68
N ARG A 136 11.25 4.48 -5.30
CA ARG A 136 12.38 3.82 -4.64
C ARG A 136 13.28 4.83 -3.92
N GLY A 137 13.56 5.97 -4.54
CA GLY A 137 14.32 7.07 -3.91
C GLY A 137 13.64 7.69 -2.70
N ARG A 138 12.30 7.59 -2.59
CA ARG A 138 11.49 8.12 -1.48
C ARG A 138 11.30 7.14 -0.32
N MET A 139 11.73 5.89 -0.47
CA MET A 139 11.65 4.85 0.56
C MET A 139 12.71 5.04 1.66
N ARG A 140 12.51 6.07 2.49
CA ARG A 140 13.46 6.50 3.53
C ARG A 140 12.84 6.54 4.94
N ARG A 141 11.56 6.20 5.09
CA ARG A 141 10.89 6.26 6.39
C ARG A 141 11.41 5.16 7.31
N VAL A 142 11.78 5.53 8.53
CA VAL A 142 12.10 4.59 9.60
C VAL A 142 10.80 3.97 10.12
N LEU A 143 10.69 2.64 10.04
CA LEU A 143 9.48 1.92 10.42
C LEU A 143 9.57 1.42 11.86
N THR A 144 8.77 2.02 12.74
CA THR A 144 8.66 1.65 14.16
C THR A 144 7.37 0.86 14.38
N PRO A 145 7.39 -0.37 14.93
CA PRO A 145 6.15 -1.12 15.19
C PRO A 145 5.19 -0.34 16.11
N GLN A 146 3.89 -0.52 15.97
CA GLN A 146 2.89 0.07 16.88
C GLN A 146 3.16 -0.35 18.34
N LYS A 147 2.92 0.52 19.33
CA LYS A 147 3.17 0.21 20.75
C LYS A 147 2.48 -1.08 21.21
N ALA A 148 1.24 -1.31 20.76
CA ALA A 148 0.52 -2.55 21.05
C ALA A 148 1.22 -3.80 20.47
N VAL A 149 1.83 -3.68 19.28
CA VAL A 149 2.63 -4.74 18.66
C VAL A 149 3.94 -4.93 19.41
N GLN A 150 4.62 -3.85 19.81
CA GLN A 150 5.85 -3.91 20.62
C GLN A 150 5.60 -4.64 21.94
N ARG A 151 4.54 -4.29 22.68
CA ARG A 151 4.14 -4.96 23.93
C ARG A 151 3.94 -6.46 23.71
N LYS A 152 3.21 -6.84 22.67
CA LYS A 152 3.00 -8.25 22.33
C LYS A 152 4.30 -8.98 21.99
N LEU A 153 5.25 -8.31 21.35
CA LEU A 153 6.55 -8.91 21.04
C LEU A 153 7.40 -9.11 22.30
N ILE A 154 7.34 -8.18 23.26
CA ILE A 154 7.98 -8.30 24.59
C ILE A 154 7.35 -9.46 25.38
N GLU A 155 6.02 -9.55 25.42
CA GLU A 155 5.29 -10.65 26.06
C GLU A 155 5.65 -12.02 25.46
N LEU A 156 6.03 -12.06 24.18
CA LEU A 156 6.47 -13.26 23.48
C LEU A 156 7.99 -13.52 23.61
N GLY A 157 8.75 -12.65 24.28
CA GLY A 157 10.21 -12.78 24.45
C GLY A 157 11.01 -12.61 23.15
N VAL A 158 10.45 -11.90 22.16
CA VAL A 158 11.08 -11.69 20.83
C VAL A 158 11.82 -10.34 20.76
N LEU A 159 11.57 -9.46 21.72
CA LEU A 159 12.26 -8.18 21.98
C LEU A 159 12.57 -8.12 23.48
#